data_AF-A0A945EAY2-F1
#
_entry.id   AF-A0A945EAY2-F1
#
_cell.length_a   1.000
_cell.length_b   1.000
_cell.length_c   1.000
_cell.angle_alpha   90.00
_cell.angle_beta   90.00
_cell.angle_gamma   90.00
#
_symmetry.space_group_name_H-M   'P 1'
#
loop_
_entity.id
_entity.type
_entity.pdbx_description
1 polymer ?
#
loop_
_entity_poly.entity_id
_entity_poly.type
_entity_poly.pdbx_seq_one_letter_code
_entity_poly.pdbx_strand_id
1 'polypeptide(L)'
;MQNKKGFTLIELLVVIAIIGLLSTLAVVSLNGARAKARDAKRVSDVKQISTLVEMEAANSSTGGYNVFPTVCEDAGDLMSACTGVAANLLGGVDLNTILDPSGTAACQADTAAPCAYSMGVGEATGDYQICFYLEEGIGGVAQGVNSAGPGGVITAECTYDI
;
A
#
# COMPACT_ATOMS: atom_id res chain seq x y z
N MET A 1 -26.77 -2.73 -59.07
CA MET A 1 -25.32 -2.76 -58.81
C MET A 1 -25.02 -1.81 -57.66
N GLN A 2 -24.61 -2.31 -56.50
CA GLN A 2 -24.27 -1.47 -55.35
C GLN A 2 -22.80 -1.02 -55.48
N ASN A 3 -22.57 0.27 -55.70
CA ASN A 3 -21.23 0.87 -55.68
C ASN A 3 -20.68 0.80 -54.25
N LYS A 4 -19.71 -0.09 -54.01
CA LYS A 4 -18.96 -0.10 -52.76
C LYS A 4 -18.00 1.09 -52.76
N LYS A 5 -18.26 2.09 -51.93
CA LYS A 5 -17.32 3.19 -51.67
C LYS A 5 -16.15 2.62 -50.85
N GLY A 6 -14.93 2.73 -51.38
CA GLY A 6 -13.70 2.41 -50.65
C GLY A 6 -13.27 3.59 -49.79
N PHE A 7 -12.65 3.31 -48.65
CA PHE A 7 -11.98 4.32 -47.83
C PHE A 7 -10.78 4.91 -48.58
N THR A 8 -10.58 6.22 -48.45
CA THR A 8 -9.40 6.88 -48.98
C THR A 8 -8.21 6.74 -48.03
N LEU A 9 -6.99 6.73 -48.58
CA LEU A 9 -5.76 6.66 -47.77
C LEU A 9 -5.64 7.85 -46.80
N ILE A 10 -6.12 9.03 -47.21
CA ILE A 10 -6.07 10.23 -46.36
C ILE A 10 -7.05 10.15 -45.19
N GLU A 11 -8.24 9.56 -45.37
CA GLU A 11 -9.18 9.34 -44.28
C GLU A 11 -8.58 8.42 -43.21
N LEU A 12 -7.94 7.34 -43.64
CA LEU A 12 -7.31 6.41 -42.70
C LEU A 12 -6.11 7.05 -41.97
N LEU A 13 -5.34 7.90 -42.67
CA LEU A 13 -4.21 8.63 -42.09
C LEU A 13 -4.65 9.64 -41.02
N VAL A 14 -5.71 10.40 -41.27
CA VAL A 14 -6.23 11.38 -40.30
C VAL A 14 -6.77 10.67 -39.04
N VAL A 15 -7.43 9.52 -39.20
CA VAL A 15 -7.99 8.76 -38.07
C VAL A 15 -6.89 8.27 -37.14
N ILE A 16 -5.83 7.65 -37.66
CA ILE A 16 -4.72 7.17 -36.83
C ILE A 16 -3.97 8.33 -36.16
N ALA A 17 -3.90 9.50 -36.81
CA ALA A 17 -3.30 10.69 -36.23
C ALA A 17 -4.10 11.21 -35.02
N ILE A 18 -5.43 11.24 -35.12
CA ILE A 18 -6.31 11.67 -34.02
C ILE A 18 -6.28 10.64 -32.87
N ILE A 19 -6.34 9.34 -33.19
CA ILE A 19 -6.23 8.27 -32.17
C ILE A 19 -4.88 8.37 -31.45
N GLY A 20 -3.80 8.59 -32.20
CA GLY A 20 -2.46 8.81 -31.65
C GLY A 20 -2.44 9.97 -30.65
N LEU A 21 -2.97 11.13 -31.05
CA LEU A 21 -3.05 12.31 -30.17
C LEU A 21 -3.85 12.03 -28.89
N LEU A 22 -5.08 11.51 -29.02
CA LEU A 22 -5.95 11.26 -27.86
C LEU A 22 -5.39 10.18 -26.94
N SER A 23 -4.70 9.17 -27.49
CA SER A 23 -4.12 8.09 -26.71
C SER A 23 -3.05 8.58 -25.72
N THR A 24 -2.23 9.56 -26.11
CA THR A 24 -1.17 10.10 -25.23
C THR A 24 -1.74 10.80 -23.99
N LEU A 25 -2.78 11.63 -24.17
CA LEU A 25 -3.45 12.33 -23.07
C LEU A 25 -4.17 11.35 -22.14
N ALA A 26 -4.81 10.33 -22.71
CA ALA A 26 -5.50 9.30 -21.94
C ALA A 26 -4.55 8.51 -21.03
N VAL A 27 -3.35 8.17 -21.50
CA VAL A 27 -2.36 7.41 -20.73
C VAL A 27 -1.88 8.19 -19.50
N VAL A 28 -1.57 9.49 -19.65
CA VAL A 28 -1.11 10.32 -18.51
C VAL A 28 -2.20 10.41 -17.44
N SER A 29 -3.45 10.69 -17.83
CA SER A 29 -4.58 10.74 -16.90
C SER A 29 -4.83 9.39 -16.19
N LEU A 30 -4.66 8.28 -16.90
CA LEU A 30 -4.88 6.95 -16.36
C LEU A 30 -3.80 6.56 -15.33
N ASN A 31 -2.55 6.98 -15.54
CA ASN A 31 -1.46 6.69 -14.60
C ASN A 31 -1.72 7.34 -13.22
N GLY A 32 -2.11 8.62 -13.19
CA GLY A 32 -2.47 9.29 -11.93
C GLY A 32 -3.70 8.67 -11.25
N ALA A 33 -4.71 8.27 -12.03
CA ALA A 33 -5.89 7.58 -11.50
C ALA A 33 -5.54 6.23 -10.86
N ARG A 34 -4.62 5.46 -11.48
CA ARG A 34 -4.12 4.19 -10.95
C ARG A 34 -3.32 4.39 -9.66
N ALA A 35 -2.47 5.42 -9.59
CA ALA A 35 -1.72 5.74 -8.38
C ALA A 35 -2.64 6.06 -7.20
N LYS A 36 -3.65 6.91 -7.41
CA LYS A 36 -4.67 7.21 -6.38
C LYS A 36 -5.49 5.99 -5.96
N ALA A 37 -5.78 5.07 -6.89
CA ALA A 37 -6.47 3.82 -6.56
C ALA A 37 -5.60 2.90 -5.69
N ARG A 38 -4.27 2.83 -5.96
CA ARG A 38 -3.33 2.12 -5.10
C ARG A 38 -3.23 2.78 -3.72
N ASP A 39 -3.13 4.09 -3.64
CA ASP A 39 -3.13 4.84 -2.36
C ASP A 39 -4.38 4.56 -1.52
N ALA A 40 -5.57 4.53 -2.14
CA ALA A 40 -6.80 4.16 -1.45
C ALA A 40 -6.77 2.73 -0.89
N LYS A 41 -6.22 1.79 -1.67
CA LYS A 41 -6.02 0.41 -1.22
C LYS A 41 -5.04 0.35 -0.06
N ARG A 42 -3.89 1.05 -0.12
CA ARG A 42 -2.89 1.09 0.97
C ARG A 42 -3.47 1.58 2.27
N VAL A 43 -4.22 2.68 2.25
CA VAL A 43 -4.87 3.21 3.46
C VAL A 43 -5.91 2.23 4.02
N SER A 44 -6.65 1.53 3.16
CA SER A 44 -7.59 0.50 3.60
C SER A 44 -6.88 -0.71 4.21
N ASP A 45 -5.82 -1.19 3.56
CA ASP A 45 -5.04 -2.34 3.99
C ASP A 45 -4.39 -2.07 5.36
N VAL A 46 -3.75 -0.91 5.55
CA VAL A 46 -3.14 -0.52 6.81
C VAL A 46 -4.16 -0.37 7.96
N LYS A 47 -5.37 0.12 7.66
CA LYS A 47 -6.48 0.17 8.65
C LYS A 47 -6.97 -1.22 9.05
N GLN A 48 -6.99 -2.16 8.12
CA GLN A 48 -7.32 -3.55 8.43
C GLN A 48 -6.24 -4.18 9.30
N ILE A 49 -4.96 -4.01 8.93
CA ILE A 49 -3.84 -4.53 9.72
C ILE A 49 -3.86 -3.97 11.14
N SER A 50 -3.98 -2.64 11.33
CA SER A 50 -4.08 -2.02 12.67
C SER A 50 -5.23 -2.58 13.52
N THR A 51 -6.39 -2.80 12.92
CA THR A 51 -7.53 -3.43 13.63
C THR A 51 -7.22 -4.86 14.06
N LEU A 52 -6.55 -5.65 13.20
CA LEU A 52 -6.16 -7.02 13.51
C LEU A 52 -5.08 -7.06 14.60
N VAL A 53 -4.09 -6.16 14.52
CA VAL A 53 -3.05 -5.95 15.53
C VAL A 53 -3.70 -5.73 16.91
N GLU A 54 -4.67 -4.82 16.98
CA GLU A 54 -5.35 -4.46 18.23
C GLU A 54 -6.23 -5.58 18.76
N MET A 55 -6.92 -6.31 17.88
CA MET A 55 -7.72 -7.47 18.28
C MET A 55 -6.85 -8.57 18.90
N GLU A 56 -5.69 -8.83 18.31
CA GLU A 56 -4.75 -9.82 18.83
C GLU A 56 -4.09 -9.35 20.13
N ALA A 57 -3.68 -8.08 20.22
CA ALA A 57 -3.24 -7.43 21.45
C ALA A 57 -4.23 -7.59 22.60
N ALA A 58 -5.53 -7.45 22.32
CA ALA A 58 -6.60 -7.62 23.31
C ALA A 58 -6.79 -9.09 23.74
N ASN A 59 -6.50 -10.05 22.86
CA ASN A 59 -6.67 -11.49 23.13
C ASN A 59 -5.44 -12.14 23.78
N SER A 60 -4.27 -11.50 23.72
CA SER A 60 -3.04 -12.02 24.30
C SER A 60 -3.04 -11.98 25.83
N SER A 61 -2.72 -13.11 26.45
CA SER A 61 -2.59 -13.25 27.91
C SER A 61 -1.40 -12.48 28.51
N THR A 62 -0.47 -12.04 27.67
CA THR A 62 0.75 -11.32 28.08
C THR A 62 0.50 -9.81 28.20
N GLY A 63 -0.57 -9.30 27.58
CA GLY A 63 -0.86 -7.87 27.47
C GLY A 63 0.08 -7.14 26.50
N GLY A 64 -0.45 -6.17 25.77
CA GLY A 64 0.31 -5.34 24.82
C GLY A 64 0.41 -5.92 23.41
N TYR A 65 1.19 -5.26 22.57
CA TYR A 65 1.37 -5.60 21.14
C TYR A 65 2.44 -6.67 20.88
N ASN A 66 2.95 -7.32 21.94
CA ASN A 66 3.82 -8.51 21.87
C ASN A 66 3.07 -9.78 21.43
N VAL A 67 2.10 -9.61 20.53
CA VAL A 67 1.31 -10.66 19.88
C VAL A 67 1.82 -10.90 18.48
N PHE A 68 2.67 -9.98 17.98
CA PHE A 68 3.56 -10.30 16.89
C PHE A 68 4.64 -11.26 17.37
N PRO A 69 4.92 -12.29 16.59
CA PRO A 69 5.96 -13.25 16.92
C PRO A 69 7.35 -12.68 16.62
N THR A 70 8.37 -13.39 17.10
CA THR A 70 9.79 -13.04 17.34
C THR A 70 10.62 -12.45 16.17
N VAL A 71 10.02 -12.07 15.05
CA VAL A 71 10.67 -11.50 13.84
C VAL A 71 9.84 -10.39 13.18
N CYS A 72 8.93 -9.75 13.94
CA CYS A 72 8.63 -8.35 13.68
C CYS A 72 9.24 -7.46 14.79
N GLU A 73 10.21 -8.01 15.53
CA GLU A 73 10.83 -7.36 16.68
C GLU A 73 11.83 -6.28 16.23
N ASP A 74 12.35 -6.37 14.99
CA ASP A 74 13.21 -5.35 14.43
C ASP A 74 12.39 -4.29 13.67
N ALA A 75 12.70 -3.03 13.95
CA ALA A 75 12.14 -1.88 13.24
C ALA A 75 12.36 -2.01 11.71
N GLY A 76 11.27 -2.13 10.96
CA GLY A 76 11.33 -2.15 9.49
C GLY A 76 11.32 -3.52 8.84
N ASP A 77 10.97 -4.57 9.60
CA ASP A 77 10.69 -5.88 9.00
C ASP A 77 9.49 -5.83 8.06
N LEU A 78 9.57 -6.60 6.96
CA LEU A 78 8.43 -6.77 6.06
C LEU A 78 7.31 -7.50 6.79
N MET A 79 6.09 -6.96 6.67
CA MET A 79 4.88 -7.56 7.24
C MET A 79 4.69 -9.03 6.79
N SER A 80 5.05 -9.34 5.54
CA SER A 80 4.97 -10.70 4.97
C SER A 80 6.08 -11.65 5.43
N ALA A 81 7.12 -11.14 6.12
CA ALA A 81 8.26 -11.90 6.61
C ALA A 81 8.16 -12.22 8.12
N CYS A 82 7.19 -11.62 8.81
CA CYS A 82 6.87 -11.88 10.21
C CYS A 82 6.51 -13.35 10.48
N THR A 83 7.38 -14.12 11.15
CA THR A 83 7.15 -15.54 11.50
C THR A 83 6.76 -15.75 12.97
N GLY A 84 5.65 -16.48 13.20
CA GLY A 84 5.34 -17.13 14.49
C GLY A 84 3.93 -16.97 15.11
N VAL A 85 2.93 -16.52 14.35
CA VAL A 85 1.52 -16.88 14.60
C VAL A 85 1.02 -17.52 13.32
N ALA A 86 0.88 -18.85 13.32
CA ALA A 86 0.51 -19.65 12.13
C ALA A 86 1.06 -19.06 10.80
N ALA A 87 2.37 -18.75 10.81
CA ALA A 87 3.22 -18.11 9.81
C ALA A 87 2.79 -16.82 9.10
N ASN A 88 1.48 -16.52 8.96
CA ASN A 88 0.97 -15.33 8.28
C ASN A 88 -0.48 -15.00 8.67
N LEU A 89 -1.05 -15.67 9.67
CA LEU A 89 -2.46 -15.53 10.03
C LEU A 89 -2.59 -14.69 11.30
N LEU A 90 -2.98 -13.42 11.14
CA LEU A 90 -3.31 -12.51 12.23
C LEU A 90 -4.84 -12.40 12.32
N GLY A 91 -5.45 -12.81 13.43
CA GLY A 91 -6.92 -12.82 13.53
C GLY A 91 -7.62 -13.74 12.51
N GLY A 92 -6.90 -14.73 11.97
CA GLY A 92 -7.39 -15.59 10.87
C GLY A 92 -7.30 -14.95 9.47
N VAL A 93 -6.68 -13.79 9.33
CA VAL A 93 -6.41 -13.12 8.05
C VAL A 93 -4.99 -13.41 7.60
N ASP A 94 -4.83 -13.92 6.37
CA ASP A 94 -3.53 -14.18 5.76
C ASP A 94 -2.88 -12.87 5.29
N LEU A 95 -1.83 -12.43 5.97
CA LEU A 95 -1.08 -11.21 5.67
C LEU A 95 -0.42 -11.24 4.29
N ASN A 96 -0.22 -12.42 3.67
CA ASN A 96 0.23 -12.50 2.27
C ASN A 96 -0.84 -12.04 1.27
N THR A 97 -2.09 -11.89 1.70
CA THR A 97 -3.16 -11.33 0.87
C THR A 97 -3.23 -9.81 0.96
N ILE A 98 -2.63 -9.23 2.01
CA ILE A 98 -2.54 -7.79 2.25
C ILE A 98 -1.12 -7.33 1.91
N LEU A 99 -0.84 -7.27 0.61
CA LEU A 99 0.44 -6.82 0.07
C LEU A 99 0.30 -5.46 -0.60
N ASP A 100 1.38 -4.68 -0.55
CA ASP A 100 1.45 -3.44 -1.32
C ASP A 100 1.36 -3.76 -2.83
N PRO A 101 0.53 -3.02 -3.59
CA PRO A 101 0.34 -3.29 -5.02
C PRO A 101 1.53 -2.91 -5.92
N SER A 102 2.63 -2.39 -5.38
CA SER A 102 3.72 -1.78 -6.14
C SER A 102 5.15 -2.06 -5.62
N GLY A 103 5.32 -2.43 -4.35
CA GLY A 103 6.61 -2.59 -3.71
C GLY A 103 6.83 -3.98 -3.11
N THR A 104 8.08 -4.43 -3.09
CA THR A 104 8.50 -5.69 -2.44
C THR A 104 9.59 -5.50 -1.40
N ALA A 105 10.12 -4.27 -1.24
CA ALA A 105 11.09 -3.92 -0.21
C ALA A 105 10.36 -3.26 0.96
N ALA A 106 10.81 -3.44 2.20
CA ALA A 106 10.19 -2.81 3.37
C ALA A 106 10.15 -1.28 3.26
N CYS A 107 9.10 -0.66 3.81
CA CYS A 107 9.03 0.79 3.95
C CYS A 107 9.84 1.26 5.16
N GLN A 108 10.76 2.19 4.95
CA GLN A 108 11.55 2.81 6.01
C GLN A 108 11.47 4.34 5.92
N ALA A 109 11.93 5.03 6.97
CA ALA A 109 11.89 6.50 7.10
C ALA A 109 12.36 7.27 5.86
N ASP A 110 13.41 6.74 5.22
CA ASP A 110 14.14 7.34 4.10
C ASP A 110 13.75 6.76 2.74
N THR A 111 12.69 5.95 2.69
CA THR A 111 12.27 5.30 1.44
C THR A 111 11.72 6.32 0.44
N ALA A 112 12.41 6.46 -0.69
CA ALA A 112 12.09 7.45 -1.73
C ALA A 112 11.23 6.90 -2.89
N ALA A 113 10.76 5.65 -2.79
CA ALA A 113 10.03 4.94 -3.85
C ALA A 113 8.94 4.04 -3.25
N PRO A 114 7.97 3.55 -4.05
CA PRO A 114 6.95 2.66 -3.53
C PRO A 114 7.54 1.39 -2.91
N CYS A 115 7.05 1.03 -1.72
CA CYS A 115 7.57 -0.04 -0.87
C CYS A 115 6.43 -0.88 -0.29
N ALA A 116 6.77 -2.08 0.19
CA ALA A 116 5.89 -3.01 0.87
C ALA A 116 5.63 -2.58 2.31
N TYR A 117 4.46 -2.94 2.84
CA TYR A 117 4.12 -2.69 4.24
C TYR A 117 5.15 -3.33 5.16
N SER A 118 5.59 -2.54 6.13
CA SER A 118 6.54 -2.96 7.15
C SER A 118 6.03 -2.52 8.51
N MET A 119 6.54 -3.14 9.56
CA MET A 119 6.17 -2.78 10.91
C MET A 119 7.35 -2.72 11.85
N GLY A 120 7.16 -2.02 12.95
CA GLY A 120 7.98 -2.13 14.15
C GLY A 120 7.07 -2.17 15.37
N VAL A 121 7.53 -2.86 16.41
CA VAL A 121 6.93 -2.85 17.74
C VAL A 121 7.89 -2.15 18.70
N GLY A 122 7.36 -1.31 19.59
CA GLY A 122 8.17 -0.61 20.57
C GLY A 122 8.57 -1.55 21.71
N GLU A 123 9.73 -1.32 22.31
CA GLU A 123 10.15 -2.09 23.50
C GLU A 123 9.27 -1.79 24.72
N ALA A 124 8.55 -0.66 24.71
CA ALA A 124 7.52 -0.34 25.68
C ALA A 124 6.17 -0.98 25.30
N THR A 125 5.58 -1.68 26.26
CA THR A 125 4.35 -2.49 26.13
C THR A 125 3.13 -1.65 25.73
N GLY A 126 2.99 -1.27 24.46
CA GLY A 126 1.87 -0.40 24.08
C GLY A 126 1.95 0.34 22.75
N ASP A 127 3.03 0.26 21.99
CA ASP A 127 3.11 0.98 20.71
C ASP A 127 3.57 0.08 19.56
N TYR A 128 2.94 0.27 18.40
CA TYR A 128 3.32 -0.34 17.13
C TYR A 128 3.26 0.72 16.03
N GLN A 129 4.03 0.53 14.98
CA GLN A 129 4.01 1.42 13.82
C GLN A 129 4.02 0.60 12.54
N ILE A 130 3.04 0.80 11.67
CA ILE A 130 2.95 0.19 10.34
C ILE A 130 3.32 1.24 9.31
N CYS A 131 4.38 1.03 8.55
CA CYS A 131 4.84 1.97 7.54
C CYS A 131 4.40 1.58 6.13
N PHE A 132 4.08 2.58 5.32
CA PHE A 132 3.60 2.44 3.96
C PHE A 132 3.94 3.69 3.14
N TYR A 133 3.84 3.60 1.81
CA TYR A 133 4.17 4.70 0.90
C TYR A 133 2.98 5.14 0.06
N LEU A 134 2.68 6.43 0.00
CA LEU A 134 1.67 6.99 -0.88
C LEU A 134 2.31 7.64 -2.11
N GLU A 135 1.80 7.29 -3.29
CA GLU A 135 2.35 7.77 -4.57
C GLU A 135 1.87 9.16 -4.95
N GLU A 136 0.64 9.53 -4.62
CA GLU A 136 0.06 10.85 -4.90
C GLU A 136 -0.51 11.49 -3.64
N GLY A 137 -0.72 10.70 -2.58
CA GLY A 137 -1.40 11.12 -1.36
C GLY A 137 -2.92 11.00 -1.47
N ILE A 138 -3.59 10.81 -0.34
CA ILE A 138 -5.05 10.65 -0.28
C ILE A 138 -5.62 11.08 1.07
N GLY A 139 -6.81 11.67 1.07
CA GLY A 139 -7.58 11.90 2.31
C GLY A 139 -6.91 12.82 3.34
N GLY A 140 -6.07 13.75 2.90
CA GLY A 140 -5.28 14.64 3.77
C GLY A 140 -3.93 14.08 4.20
N VAL A 141 -3.60 12.85 3.78
CA VAL A 141 -2.28 12.24 3.96
C VAL A 141 -1.40 12.57 2.75
N ALA A 142 -0.19 13.06 3.01
CA ALA A 142 0.73 13.50 1.98
C ALA A 142 1.36 12.32 1.21
N GLN A 143 1.82 12.61 0.00
CA GLN A 143 2.69 11.70 -0.76
C GLN A 143 3.96 11.39 0.04
N GLY A 144 4.48 10.17 -0.13
CA GLY A 144 5.71 9.70 0.49
C GLY A 144 5.46 8.65 1.57
N VAL A 145 6.46 8.45 2.42
CA VAL A 145 6.38 7.51 3.54
C VAL A 145 5.44 8.07 4.59
N ASN A 146 4.54 7.21 5.05
CA ASN A 146 3.61 7.48 6.12
C ASN A 146 3.60 6.26 7.06
N SER A 147 3.05 6.45 8.25
CA SER A 147 2.84 5.35 9.18
C SER A 147 1.47 5.39 9.81
N ALA A 148 1.01 4.23 10.29
CA ALA A 148 -0.15 4.10 11.15
C ALA A 148 0.24 3.48 12.49
N GLY A 149 -0.17 4.11 13.58
CA GLY A 149 0.00 3.59 14.94
C GLY A 149 -1.31 3.14 15.57
N PRO A 150 -1.33 2.95 16.90
CA PRO A 150 -2.53 2.57 17.65
C PRO A 150 -3.75 3.46 17.34
N GLY A 151 -4.92 2.85 17.23
CA GLY A 151 -6.17 3.50 16.83
C GLY A 151 -6.27 3.81 15.34
N GLY A 152 -5.33 3.33 14.51
CA GLY A 152 -5.30 3.57 13.06
C GLY A 152 -5.00 5.02 12.68
N VAL A 153 -4.37 5.78 13.58
CA VAL A 153 -3.97 7.17 13.33
C VAL A 153 -2.80 7.20 12.35
N ILE A 154 -2.98 7.89 11.22
CA ILE A 154 -1.95 8.02 10.19
C ILE A 154 -1.13 9.29 10.40
N THR A 155 0.19 9.17 10.35
CA THR A 155 1.15 10.29 10.46
C THR A 155 2.13 10.30 9.29
N ALA A 156 2.72 11.47 9.03
CA ALA A 156 3.54 11.74 7.84
C ALA A 156 5.02 11.33 7.97
N GLU A 157 5.34 10.40 8.87
CA GLU A 157 6.71 9.90 9.07
C GLU A 157 6.67 8.44 9.53
N CYS A 158 7.74 7.70 9.25
CA CYS A 158 7.97 6.34 9.73
C CYS A 158 9.32 6.31 10.45
N THR A 159 9.34 6.57 11.76
CA THR A 159 10.59 6.72 12.51
C THR A 159 10.98 5.45 13.27
N TYR A 160 10.04 4.54 13.50
CA TYR A 160 10.18 3.39 14.39
C TYR A 160 10.69 3.76 15.80
N ASP A 161 10.54 5.03 16.19
CA ASP A 161 10.90 5.57 17.50
C ASP A 161 9.65 5.47 18.40
N ILE A 162 9.32 4.23 18.76
CA ILE A 162 8.14 3.81 19.54
C ILE A 162 8.56 3.17 20.86
#